data_AF-A0AAE0TN89-F1
#
_entry.id   AF-A0AAE0TN89-F1
#
_cell.length_a   1.000
_cell.length_b   1.000
_cell.length_c   1.000
_cell.angle_alpha   90.00
_cell.angle_beta   90.00
_cell.angle_gamma   90.00
#
_symmetry.space_group_name_H-M   'P 1'
#
loop_
_entity.id
_entity.type
_entity.pdbx_description
1 polymer ?
#
loop_
_entity_poly.entity_id
_entity_poly.type
_entity_poly.pdbx_seq_one_letter_code
_entity_poly.pdbx_strand_id
1 'polypeptide(L)'
;MTLISISAITIFAPRKSGRHDYRVWNSQLFSYAGYKQPDGSVIGDSINTEFTELCQKLGWKGKNGKFDILPLVLQANGHDPELFEIPPDLVLEVNLKHPKFSWFADLGLKWYSLPAVSNMLFDCGGLEFTASPFNGWYMGTEIGARDLCDPHRYNILDVS
;
A
#
# COMPACT_ATOMS: atom_id res chain seq x y z
N MET A 1 -22.07 8.94 -5.51
CA MET A 1 -21.94 7.51 -5.16
C MET A 1 -21.39 7.48 -3.75
N THR A 2 -22.21 7.16 -2.75
CA THR A 2 -21.73 7.02 -1.37
C THR A 2 -21.01 5.69 -1.29
N LEU A 3 -19.70 5.73 -1.09
CA LEU A 3 -18.90 4.54 -0.89
C LEU A 3 -19.12 4.01 0.53
N ILE A 4 -19.77 2.86 0.64
CA ILE A 4 -19.83 2.14 1.90
C ILE A 4 -18.62 1.21 1.90
N SER A 5 -17.53 1.61 2.57
CA SER A 5 -16.48 0.67 2.94
C SER A 5 -16.99 -0.19 4.09
N ILE A 6 -16.87 -1.50 3.96
CA ILE A 6 -17.15 -2.45 5.04
C ILE A 6 -15.84 -2.90 5.66
N SER A 7 -15.80 -3.01 6.99
CA SER A 7 -14.66 -3.63 7.67
C SER A 7 -14.65 -5.12 7.43
N ALA A 8 -13.49 -5.67 7.06
CA ALA A 8 -13.30 -7.10 6.87
C ALA A 8 -11.88 -7.53 7.30
N ILE A 9 -11.74 -8.83 7.55
CA ILE A 9 -10.45 -9.50 7.79
C ILE A 9 -10.46 -10.83 7.03
N THR A 10 -9.35 -11.17 6.39
CA THR A 10 -9.12 -12.48 5.78
C THR A 10 -8.02 -13.18 6.56
N ILE A 11 -8.34 -14.32 7.18
CA ILE A 11 -7.41 -15.07 8.02
C ILE A 11 -6.92 -16.30 7.24
N PHE A 12 -5.63 -16.36 6.92
CA PHE A 12 -5.01 -17.52 6.29
C PHE A 12 -4.68 -18.62 7.33
N ALA A 13 -4.09 -19.74 6.90
CA ALA A 13 -3.78 -20.84 7.80
C ALA A 13 -2.83 -20.40 8.95
N PRO A 14 -3.04 -20.91 10.18
CA PRO A 14 -2.15 -20.59 11.31
C PRO A 14 -0.76 -21.19 11.09
N ARG A 15 0.24 -20.58 11.72
CA ARG A 15 1.61 -21.08 11.79
C ARG A 15 1.63 -22.51 12.30
N LYS A 16 2.46 -23.33 11.67
CA LYS A 16 2.80 -24.70 12.11
C LYS A 16 4.30 -24.79 12.36
N SER A 17 4.74 -25.82 13.08
CA SER A 17 6.16 -26.09 13.31
C SER A 17 6.92 -26.24 11.97
N GLY A 18 8.12 -25.67 11.88
CA GLY A 18 8.93 -25.68 10.66
C GLY A 18 8.82 -24.37 9.86
N ARG A 19 9.04 -24.43 8.54
CA ARG A 19 8.96 -23.27 7.63
C ARG A 19 7.72 -23.38 6.75
N HIS A 20 6.53 -23.11 7.33
CA HIS A 20 5.24 -23.25 6.64
C HIS A 20 4.33 -22.01 6.77
N ASP A 21 4.93 -20.85 7.05
CA ASP A 21 4.17 -19.62 7.22
C ASP A 21 3.51 -19.14 5.92
N TYR A 22 2.33 -18.56 6.07
CA TYR A 22 1.69 -17.73 5.05
C TYR A 22 2.02 -16.28 5.35
N ARG A 23 2.43 -15.50 4.35
CA ARG A 23 2.78 -14.08 4.53
C ARG A 23 2.28 -13.25 3.35
N VAL A 24 1.73 -12.09 3.66
CA VAL A 24 1.66 -10.97 2.72
C VAL A 24 2.84 -10.08 3.03
N TRP A 25 3.75 -9.90 2.08
CA TRP A 25 4.98 -9.13 2.32
C TRP A 25 4.73 -7.62 2.26
N ASN A 26 3.68 -7.20 1.58
CA ASN A 26 3.22 -5.82 1.59
C ASN A 26 2.82 -5.39 3.01
N SER A 27 3.13 -4.15 3.38
CA SER A 27 2.64 -3.55 4.63
C SER A 27 1.13 -3.27 4.59
N GLN A 28 0.64 -2.84 3.43
CA GLN A 28 -0.77 -2.70 3.10
C GLN A 28 -1.09 -3.38 1.77
N LEU A 29 -2.33 -3.87 1.58
CA LEU A 29 -2.74 -4.50 0.31
C LEU A 29 -2.66 -3.53 -0.86
N PHE A 30 -2.97 -2.25 -0.61
CA PHE A 30 -2.80 -1.18 -1.57
C PHE A 30 -1.76 -0.20 -1.03
N SER A 31 -0.76 0.10 -1.86
CA SER A 31 0.22 1.14 -1.60
C SER A 31 0.81 1.61 -2.92
N TYR A 32 1.25 2.87 -2.96
CA TYR A 32 1.95 3.40 -4.13
C TYR A 32 3.44 3.09 -4.05
N ALA A 33 4.03 2.80 -5.19
CA ALA A 33 5.46 2.56 -5.32
C ALA A 33 6.28 3.84 -5.06
N GLY A 34 7.54 3.64 -4.69
CA GLY A 34 8.55 4.69 -4.52
C GLY A 34 9.80 4.36 -5.30
N TYR A 35 10.17 5.20 -6.27
CA TYR A 35 11.31 5.00 -7.15
C TYR A 35 12.42 5.98 -6.83
N LYS A 36 13.52 5.50 -6.22
CA LYS A 36 14.72 6.30 -6.00
C LYS A 36 15.33 6.73 -7.34
N GLN A 37 15.65 8.01 -7.45
CA GLN A 37 16.28 8.61 -8.62
C GLN A 37 17.81 8.72 -8.43
N PRO A 38 18.58 8.87 -9.51
CA PRO A 38 20.03 9.02 -9.43
C PRO A 38 20.51 10.23 -8.63
N ASP A 39 19.70 11.29 -8.55
CA ASP A 39 19.98 12.52 -7.79
C ASP A 39 19.60 12.42 -6.30
N GLY A 40 19.09 11.27 -5.86
CA GLY A 40 18.63 11.02 -4.49
C GLY A 40 17.18 11.41 -4.22
N SER A 41 16.47 12.02 -5.18
CA SER A 41 15.03 12.25 -5.08
C SER A 41 14.24 10.94 -5.21
N VAL A 42 12.95 10.98 -4.88
CA VAL A 42 12.04 9.83 -5.04
C VAL A 42 10.82 10.24 -5.86
N ILE A 43 10.48 9.43 -6.85
CA ILE A 43 9.18 9.52 -7.53
C ILE A 43 8.20 8.57 -6.82
N GLY A 44 7.05 9.09 -6.41
CA GLY A 44 6.03 8.32 -5.69
C GLY A 44 6.23 8.35 -4.18
N ASP A 45 5.89 7.27 -3.49
CA ASP A 45 5.87 7.22 -2.03
C ASP A 45 7.20 6.72 -1.46
N SER A 46 7.95 7.61 -0.81
CA SER A 46 9.30 7.32 -0.30
C SER A 46 9.35 6.21 0.75
N ILE A 47 8.28 5.99 1.50
CA ILE A 47 8.20 4.90 2.48
C ILE A 47 8.29 3.51 1.84
N ASN A 48 7.89 3.37 0.58
CA ASN A 48 7.82 2.09 -0.11
C ASN A 48 9.02 1.83 -1.02
N THR A 49 10.08 2.63 -0.95
CA THR A 49 11.23 2.52 -1.86
C THR A 49 11.92 1.16 -1.79
N GLU A 50 12.20 0.66 -0.58
CA GLU A 50 12.83 -0.66 -0.40
C GLU A 50 11.93 -1.79 -0.93
N PHE A 51 10.63 -1.73 -0.64
CA PHE A 51 9.68 -2.74 -1.12
C PHE A 51 9.47 -2.67 -2.63
N THR A 52 9.52 -1.47 -3.21
CA THR A 52 9.48 -1.24 -4.66
C THR A 52 10.67 -1.88 -5.35
N GLU A 53 11.89 -1.68 -4.82
CA GLU A 53 13.11 -2.32 -5.32
C GLU A 53 13.03 -3.85 -5.23
N LEU A 54 12.47 -4.38 -4.14
CA LEU A 54 12.21 -5.82 -4.00
C LEU A 54 11.27 -6.32 -5.10
N CYS A 55 10.14 -5.65 -5.32
CA CYS A 55 9.21 -6.01 -6.38
C CYS A 55 9.88 -6.02 -7.77
N GLN A 56 10.72 -5.01 -8.05
CA GLN A 56 11.49 -4.94 -9.30
C GLN A 56 12.48 -6.11 -9.44
N LYS A 57 13.17 -6.50 -8.36
CA LYS A 57 14.06 -7.67 -8.33
C LYS A 57 13.32 -8.99 -8.57
N LEU A 58 12.06 -9.08 -8.13
CA LEU A 58 11.16 -10.20 -8.40
C LEU A 58 10.53 -10.16 -9.82
N GLY A 59 10.90 -9.17 -10.63
CA GLY A 59 10.50 -9.08 -12.04
C GLY A 59 9.38 -8.09 -12.34
N TRP A 60 8.85 -7.37 -11.35
CA TRP A 60 7.82 -6.36 -11.59
C TRP A 60 8.37 -5.16 -12.36
N LYS A 61 7.57 -4.64 -13.29
CA LYS A 61 7.91 -3.47 -14.11
C LYS A 61 6.91 -2.35 -13.83
N GLY A 62 7.27 -1.50 -12.87
CA GLY A 62 6.53 -0.28 -12.60
C GLY A 62 6.52 0.70 -13.78
N LYS A 63 5.59 1.66 -13.77
CA LYS A 63 5.48 2.69 -14.81
C LYS A 63 6.33 3.93 -14.49
N ASN A 64 7.00 3.93 -13.34
CA ASN A 64 7.76 5.06 -12.79
C ASN A 64 6.87 6.30 -12.57
N GLY A 65 5.60 6.09 -12.24
CA GLY A 65 4.62 7.12 -11.93
C GLY A 65 4.57 7.47 -10.44
N LYS A 66 4.04 8.65 -10.12
CA LYS A 66 3.85 9.12 -8.73
C LYS A 66 2.84 8.27 -7.92
N PHE A 67 1.99 7.52 -8.60
CA PHE A 67 0.87 6.79 -8.00
C PHE A 67 0.70 5.43 -8.68
N ASP A 68 1.81 4.73 -8.90
CA ASP A 68 1.80 3.36 -9.40
C ASP A 68 1.45 2.40 -8.25
N ILE A 69 0.38 1.63 -8.39
CA ILE A 69 -0.01 0.62 -7.40
C ILE A 69 1.00 -0.52 -7.40
N LEU A 70 1.53 -0.83 -6.21
CA LEU A 70 2.43 -1.96 -6.02
C LEU A 70 1.70 -3.30 -6.24
N PRO A 71 2.38 -4.33 -6.77
CA PRO A 71 1.84 -5.66 -6.82
C PRO A 71 1.80 -6.27 -5.42
N LEU A 72 1.02 -7.35 -5.26
CA LEU A 72 1.08 -8.18 -4.07
C LEU A 72 2.28 -9.14 -4.17
N VAL A 73 3.03 -9.26 -3.08
CA VAL A 73 4.07 -10.27 -2.91
C VAL A 73 3.59 -11.25 -1.85
N LEU A 74 3.18 -12.44 -2.30
CA LEU A 74 2.47 -13.42 -1.50
C LEU A 74 3.33 -14.66 -1.30
N GLN A 75 3.40 -15.12 -0.06
CA GLN A 75 4.10 -16.33 0.32
C GLN A 75 3.10 -17.32 0.90
N ALA A 76 3.04 -18.52 0.31
CA ALA A 76 2.16 -19.59 0.77
C ALA A 76 2.98 -20.76 1.31
N ASN A 77 2.59 -21.29 2.48
CA ASN A 77 3.14 -22.52 3.05
C ASN A 77 4.69 -22.56 3.13
N GLY A 78 5.32 -21.41 3.35
CA GLY A 78 6.78 -21.26 3.44
C GLY A 78 7.56 -21.41 2.14
N HIS A 79 6.89 -21.50 0.99
CA HIS A 79 7.55 -21.44 -0.33
C HIS A 79 8.14 -20.05 -0.59
N ASP A 80 8.86 -19.89 -1.71
CA ASP A 80 9.32 -18.58 -2.16
C ASP A 80 8.13 -17.67 -2.48
N PRO A 81 8.26 -16.35 -2.27
CA PRO A 81 7.18 -15.42 -2.56
C PRO A 81 6.95 -15.27 -4.08
N GLU A 82 5.69 -15.14 -4.46
CA GLU A 82 5.26 -14.88 -5.84
C GLU A 82 4.60 -13.51 -5.96
N LEU A 83 4.70 -12.92 -7.16
CA LEU A 83 4.25 -11.57 -7.45
C LEU A 83 2.95 -11.58 -8.24
N PHE A 84 1.96 -10.82 -7.78
CA PHE A 84 0.63 -10.73 -8.39
C PHE A 84 0.24 -9.26 -8.60
N GLU A 85 0.05 -8.85 -9.85
CA GLU A 85 -0.52 -7.53 -10.12
C GLU A 85 -2.01 -7.52 -9.74
N ILE A 86 -2.43 -6.44 -9.07
CA ILE A 86 -3.84 -6.29 -8.70
C ILE A 86 -4.60 -5.78 -9.93
N PRO A 87 -5.71 -6.44 -10.32
CA PRO A 87 -6.57 -5.94 -11.39
C PRO A 87 -6.96 -4.47 -11.14
N PRO A 88 -6.72 -3.56 -12.09
CA PRO A 88 -6.94 -2.12 -11.87
C PRO A 88 -8.38 -1.75 -11.50
N ASP A 89 -9.35 -2.54 -11.93
CA ASP A 89 -10.78 -2.38 -11.63
C ASP A 89 -11.14 -2.71 -10.17
N LEU A 90 -10.25 -3.40 -9.43
CA LEU A 90 -10.37 -3.62 -7.99
C LEU A 90 -9.76 -2.49 -7.16
N VAL A 91 -8.97 -1.59 -7.78
CA VAL A 91 -8.36 -0.46 -7.10
C VAL A 91 -9.23 0.78 -7.31
N LEU A 92 -9.95 1.15 -6.27
CA LEU A 92 -10.68 2.41 -6.28
C LEU A 92 -9.79 3.54 -5.77
N GLU A 93 -9.60 4.56 -6.61
CA GLU A 93 -8.85 5.78 -6.27
C GLU A 93 -9.78 7.01 -6.28
N VAL A 94 -9.50 7.96 -5.38
CA VAL A 94 -10.18 9.25 -5.30
C VAL A 94 -9.22 10.34 -5.74
N ASN A 95 -9.57 11.06 -6.82
CA ASN A 95 -8.87 12.27 -7.22
C ASN A 95 -9.18 13.39 -6.23
N LEU A 96 -8.13 14.00 -5.68
CA LEU A 96 -8.26 15.03 -4.65
C LEU A 96 -8.49 16.39 -5.30
N LYS A 97 -9.48 17.12 -4.79
CA LYS A 97 -9.83 18.48 -5.22
C LYS A 97 -10.20 19.31 -4.00
N HIS A 98 -9.90 20.59 -4.04
CA HIS A 98 -10.30 21.50 -2.98
C HIS A 98 -11.64 22.19 -3.34
N PRO A 99 -12.62 22.27 -2.43
CA PRO A 99 -13.95 22.82 -2.73
C PRO A 99 -13.94 24.32 -3.07
N LYS A 100 -12.89 25.04 -2.68
CA LYS A 100 -12.74 26.50 -2.91
C LYS A 100 -11.58 26.87 -3.84
N PHE A 101 -10.64 25.95 -4.06
CA PHE A 101 -9.38 26.25 -4.75
C PHE A 101 -9.26 25.32 -5.95
N SER A 102 -9.63 25.82 -7.14
CA SER A 102 -9.65 25.01 -8.37
C SER A 102 -8.27 24.49 -8.75
N TRP A 103 -7.22 25.29 -8.52
CA TRP A 103 -5.83 24.95 -8.79
C TRP A 103 -5.35 23.68 -8.07
N PHE A 104 -6.02 23.27 -6.99
CA PHE A 104 -5.64 22.07 -6.25
C PHE A 104 -5.77 20.80 -7.09
N ALA A 105 -6.74 20.76 -8.02
CA ALA A 105 -6.89 19.63 -8.93
C ALA A 105 -5.70 19.49 -9.89
N ASP A 106 -5.03 20.61 -10.22
CA ASP A 106 -3.88 20.63 -11.13
C ASP A 106 -2.63 20.00 -10.50
N LEU A 107 -2.60 19.81 -9.18
CA LEU A 107 -1.57 19.03 -8.49
C LEU A 107 -1.59 17.54 -8.87
N GLY A 108 -2.71 17.05 -9.42
CA GLY A 108 -2.86 15.66 -9.86
C GLY A 108 -2.82 14.64 -8.72
N LEU A 109 -3.14 15.05 -7.49
CA LEU A 109 -3.12 14.18 -6.31
C LEU A 109 -4.30 13.21 -6.32
N LYS A 110 -4.04 11.97 -5.92
CA LYS A 110 -5.06 10.95 -5.71
C LYS A 110 -4.65 10.01 -4.59
N TRP A 111 -5.62 9.27 -4.05
CA TRP A 111 -5.37 8.25 -3.04
C TRP A 111 -6.30 7.05 -3.23
N TYR A 112 -5.83 5.85 -2.94
CA TYR A 112 -6.66 4.65 -2.92
C TYR A 112 -7.64 4.70 -1.75
N SER A 113 -8.87 4.20 -1.93
CA SER A 113 -9.95 4.42 -0.98
C SER A 113 -9.96 3.45 0.22
N LEU A 114 -9.21 2.35 0.13
CA LEU A 114 -9.26 1.26 1.10
C LEU A 114 -7.95 1.16 1.89
N PRO A 115 -7.91 1.58 3.18
CA PRO A 115 -6.79 1.25 4.05
C PRO A 115 -6.90 -0.21 4.46
N ALA A 116 -5.91 -1.03 4.08
CA ALA A 116 -5.90 -2.46 4.34
C ALA A 116 -4.52 -2.93 4.79
N VAL A 117 -4.32 -3.04 6.12
CA VAL A 117 -3.06 -3.50 6.71
C VAL A 117 -2.90 -5.00 6.47
N SER A 118 -1.68 -5.44 6.10
CA SER A 118 -1.45 -6.83 5.68
C SER A 118 -0.24 -7.52 6.31
N ASN A 119 0.64 -6.80 7.02
CA ASN A 119 1.88 -7.35 7.57
C ASN A 119 1.84 -7.63 9.09
N MET A 120 0.67 -7.56 9.72
CA MET A 120 0.51 -7.85 11.15
C MET A 120 0.25 -9.34 11.41
N LEU A 121 0.66 -9.79 12.59
CA LEU A 121 0.36 -11.13 13.12
C LEU A 121 -0.90 -11.04 13.99
N PHE A 122 -1.86 -11.93 13.75
CA PHE A 122 -3.02 -12.08 14.62
C PHE A 122 -2.80 -13.26 15.56
N ASP A 123 -2.72 -13.00 16.86
CA ASP A 123 -2.59 -14.01 17.92
C ASP A 123 -3.96 -14.24 18.57
N CYS A 124 -4.41 -15.49 18.61
CA CYS A 124 -5.65 -15.87 19.26
C CYS A 124 -5.56 -17.27 19.87
N GLY A 125 -5.70 -17.37 21.20
CA GLY A 125 -5.80 -18.65 21.89
C GLY A 125 -4.55 -19.53 21.76
N GLY A 126 -3.36 -18.92 21.63
CA GLY A 126 -2.10 -19.63 21.42
C GLY A 126 -1.83 -20.05 19.97
N LEU A 127 -2.69 -19.66 19.03
CA LEU A 127 -2.46 -19.79 17.59
C LEU A 127 -1.98 -18.47 17.02
N GLU A 128 -0.99 -18.54 16.13
CA GLU A 128 -0.45 -17.39 15.41
C GLU A 128 -0.87 -17.43 13.94
N PHE A 129 -1.53 -16.39 13.46
CA PHE A 129 -1.92 -16.22 12.06
C PHE A 129 -1.04 -15.15 11.41
N THR A 130 -0.03 -15.61 10.66
CA THR A 130 1.05 -14.79 10.12
C THR A 130 0.69 -14.01 8.84
N ALA A 131 -0.44 -14.36 8.23
CA ALA A 131 -1.11 -13.58 7.19
C ALA A 131 -2.58 -13.40 7.58
N SER A 132 -2.93 -12.18 7.97
CA SER A 132 -4.28 -11.84 8.42
C SER A 132 -4.69 -10.42 7.98
N PRO A 133 -4.64 -10.10 6.66
CA PRO A 133 -4.95 -8.76 6.20
C PRO A 133 -6.36 -8.31 6.59
N PHE A 134 -6.47 -7.06 7.06
CA PHE A 134 -7.72 -6.47 7.51
C PHE A 134 -7.83 -5.02 7.05
N ASN A 135 -9.06 -4.54 6.91
CA ASN A 135 -9.34 -3.19 6.42
C ASN A 135 -10.43 -2.47 7.23
N GLY A 136 -10.49 -1.16 7.02
CA GLY A 136 -11.57 -0.30 7.50
C GLY A 136 -11.82 0.85 6.54
N TRP A 137 -11.89 2.06 7.07
CA TRP A 137 -11.97 3.30 6.30
C TRP A 137 -10.98 4.31 6.88
N TYR A 138 -10.52 5.23 6.04
CA TYR A 138 -9.59 6.26 6.45
C TYR A 138 -10.23 7.28 7.40
N MET A 139 -9.47 7.71 8.39
CA MET A 139 -9.58 9.03 8.99
C MET A 139 -8.82 10.01 8.10
N GLY A 140 -9.46 11.10 7.66
CA GLY A 140 -8.91 11.97 6.61
C GLY A 140 -7.50 12.54 6.88
N THR A 141 -7.10 12.67 8.14
CA THR A 141 -5.75 13.12 8.52
C THR A 141 -4.66 12.09 8.23
N GLU A 142 -4.99 10.80 8.14
CA GLU A 142 -4.03 9.77 7.70
C GLU A 142 -3.53 10.11 6.30
N ILE A 143 -4.44 10.44 5.38
CA ILE A 143 -4.06 10.85 4.02
C ILE A 143 -3.49 12.27 4.03
N GLY A 144 -4.28 13.24 4.51
CA GLY A 144 -3.98 14.66 4.33
C GLY A 144 -2.73 15.14 5.09
N ALA A 145 -2.55 14.68 6.33
CA ALA A 145 -1.44 15.13 7.17
C ALA A 145 -0.26 14.15 7.12
N ARG A 146 -0.49 12.84 7.19
CA ARG A 146 0.61 11.87 7.23
C ARG A 146 1.11 11.51 5.84
N ASP A 147 0.25 10.95 5.00
CA ASP A 147 0.67 10.43 3.70
C ASP A 147 1.14 11.52 2.74
N LEU A 148 0.41 12.64 2.68
CA LEU A 148 0.73 13.73 1.76
C LEU A 148 1.80 14.70 2.30
N CYS A 149 1.80 15.00 3.61
CA CYS A 149 2.60 16.09 4.15
C CYS A 149 3.82 15.67 4.98
N ASP A 150 3.95 14.41 5.43
CA ASP A 150 5.16 14.00 6.16
C ASP A 150 6.41 14.16 5.25
N PRO A 151 7.55 14.68 5.78
CA PRO A 151 8.76 14.92 4.99
C PRO A 151 9.38 13.67 4.35
N HIS A 152 9.07 12.50 4.91
CA HIS A 152 9.53 11.18 4.49
C HIS A 152 8.40 10.38 3.82
N ARG A 153 7.45 11.11 3.20
CA ARG A 153 6.37 10.58 2.34
C ARG A 153 6.33 11.38 1.04
N TYR A 154 5.18 11.94 0.66
CA TYR A 154 5.03 12.80 -0.53
C TYR A 154 5.53 14.24 -0.32
N ASN A 155 5.65 14.70 0.94
CA ASN A 155 6.18 16.01 1.33
C ASN A 155 5.64 17.21 0.50
N ILE A 156 4.33 17.34 0.34
CA ILE A 156 3.75 18.35 -0.57
C ILE A 156 3.61 19.77 0.04
N LEU A 157 4.08 19.99 1.27
CA LEU A 157 3.92 21.29 1.96
C LEU A 157 4.79 22.39 1.33
N ASP A 158 5.97 22.04 0.80
CA ASP A 158 6.91 22.98 0.19
C ASP A 158 6.70 23.12 -1.33
N VAL A 159 5.55 22.68 -1.86
CA VAL A 159 5.17 22.92 -3.26
C VAL A 159 4.65 24.37 -3.37
N SER A 160 5.58 25.33 -3.30
CA SER A 160 5.36 26.76 -3.47
C SER A 160 5.82 27.26 -4.83
#